data_AF-A0A0P9DHJ2-F1
#
_entry.id   AF-A0A0P9DHJ2-F1
#
_cell.length_a   1.000
_cell.length_b   1.000
_cell.length_c   1.000
_cell.angle_alpha   90.00
_cell.angle_beta   90.00
_cell.angle_gamma   90.00
#
_symmetry.space_group_name_H-M   'P 1'
#
loop_
_entity.id
_entity.type
_entity.pdbx_description
1 polymer ?
#
loop_
_entity_poly.entity_id
_entity_poly.type
_entity_poly.pdbx_seq_one_letter_code
_entity_poly.pdbx_strand_id
1 'polypeptide(L)'
;MDEVLAGVQLETGRMSPTVPAPFGQVAFDEAVIDSRLATPGSLFVALSGERVDGHNFLADAVARGATAALVRRERAGTLQLDKP
;
A
#
# COMPACT_ATOMS: atom_id res chain seq x y z
N MET A 1 0.33 18.02 -5.00
CA MET A 1 0.24 16.73 -5.71
C MET A 1 0.65 15.72 -4.66
N ASP A 2 -0.21 15.52 -3.66
CA ASP A 2 0.22 15.03 -2.34
C ASP A 2 -0.93 14.29 -1.67
N GLU A 3 -1.23 13.07 -2.13
CA GLU A 3 -2.14 12.19 -1.41
C GLU A 3 -1.55 10.78 -1.36
N VAL A 4 -0.46 10.65 -0.59
CA VAL A 4 -0.02 9.33 -0.13
C VAL A 4 -0.97 8.89 0.99
N LEU A 5 -1.79 7.88 0.71
CA LEU A 5 -2.65 7.23 1.71
C LEU A 5 -1.80 6.39 2.66
N ALA A 6 -1.83 6.70 3.97
CA ALA A 6 -1.19 5.90 5.00
C ALA A 6 -2.18 5.55 6.13
N GLY A 7 -2.37 4.25 6.38
CA GLY A 7 -3.03 3.71 7.56
C GLY A 7 -2.07 2.80 8.31
N VAL A 8 -2.03 2.88 9.65
CA VAL A 8 -1.13 2.06 10.46
C VAL A 8 -1.92 1.24 11.46
N GLN A 9 -1.74 -0.08 11.44
CA GLN A 9 -2.25 -0.99 12.46
C GLN A 9 -1.16 -1.26 13.50
N LEU A 10 -1.52 -1.19 14.79
CA LEU A 10 -0.61 -1.50 15.90
C LEU A 10 -0.45 -3.02 16.05
N GLU A 11 0.75 -3.47 16.39
CA GLU A 11 1.15 -4.89 16.38
C GLU A 11 0.39 -5.78 17.40
N THR A 12 -0.21 -5.20 18.44
CA THR A 12 -0.70 -5.96 19.62
C THR A 12 -2.17 -5.79 19.97
N GLY A 13 -3.00 -5.26 19.06
CA GLY A 13 -4.43 -5.10 19.30
C GLY A 13 -5.30 -5.56 18.13
N ARG A 14 -6.38 -6.32 18.41
CA ARG A 14 -7.57 -6.33 17.54
C ARG A 14 -8.28 -4.98 17.72
N MET A 15 -7.66 -3.91 17.25
CA MET A 15 -8.31 -2.63 17.12
C MET A 15 -8.54 -2.39 15.64
N SER A 16 -9.77 -2.05 15.27
CA SER A 16 -10.01 -1.44 13.98
C SER A 16 -9.19 -0.15 13.95
N PRO A 17 -8.26 0.01 13.00
CA PRO A 17 -7.52 1.26 12.89
C PRO A 17 -8.51 2.39 12.65
N THR A 18 -8.26 3.55 13.28
CA THR A 18 -8.98 4.77 12.91
C THR A 18 -8.50 5.15 11.52
N VAL A 19 -9.32 4.87 10.52
CA VAL A 19 -9.09 5.30 9.14
C VAL A 19 -9.53 6.77 9.04
N PRO A 20 -8.64 7.71 8.67
CA PRO A 20 -9.03 9.09 8.41
C PRO A 20 -10.22 9.15 7.44
N ALA A 21 -11.15 10.09 7.67
CA ALA A 21 -12.35 10.27 6.83
C ALA A 21 -12.12 10.22 5.30
N PRO A 22 -11.07 10.85 4.72
CA PRO A 22 -10.83 10.75 3.27
C PRO A 22 -10.56 9.31 2.79
N PHE A 23 -10.13 8.42 3.68
CA PHE A 23 -9.72 7.06 3.34
C PHE A 23 -10.81 6.02 3.64
N GLY A 24 -11.89 6.40 4.34
CA GLY A 24 -12.96 5.49 4.74
C GLY A 24 -13.86 5.00 3.60
N GLN A 25 -13.69 5.54 2.38
CA GLN A 25 -14.46 5.17 1.19
C GLN A 25 -13.58 4.65 0.05
N VAL A 26 -12.29 4.43 0.29
CA VAL A 26 -11.39 3.91 -0.74
C VAL A 26 -11.72 2.45 -0.99
N ALA A 27 -12.17 2.15 -2.19
CA ALA A 27 -12.43 0.81 -2.67
C ALA A 27 -11.28 0.33 -3.57
N PHE A 28 -11.03 -0.97 -3.54
CA PHE A 28 -10.09 -1.66 -4.42
C PHE A 28 -10.71 -2.99 -4.83
N ASP A 29 -10.50 -3.39 -6.08
CA ASP A 29 -11.15 -4.56 -6.68
C ASP A 29 -10.45 -5.87 -6.25
N GLU A 30 -9.13 -5.81 -6.08
CA GLU A 30 -8.30 -6.94 -5.73
C GLU A 30 -7.10 -6.55 -4.85
N ALA A 31 -6.56 -7.51 -4.12
CA ALA A 31 -5.31 -7.37 -3.39
C ALA A 31 -4.24 -8.29 -4.01
N VAL A 32 -3.09 -7.72 -4.36
CA VAL A 32 -1.99 -8.44 -5.01
C VAL A 32 -0.68 -8.29 -4.23
N ILE A 33 0.13 -9.35 -4.18
CA ILE A 33 1.47 -9.35 -3.55
C ILE A 33 2.61 -9.34 -4.58
N ASP A 34 2.29 -9.55 -5.86
CA ASP A 34 3.23 -9.50 -6.98
C ASP A 34 2.90 -8.26 -7.82
N SER A 35 3.83 -7.32 -7.91
CA SER A 35 3.60 -6.03 -8.60
C SER A 35 3.27 -6.22 -10.08
N ARG A 36 3.74 -7.32 -10.70
CA ARG A 36 3.47 -7.65 -12.10
C ARG A 36 2.00 -7.94 -12.36
N LEU A 37 1.24 -8.30 -11.32
CA LEU A 37 -0.20 -8.55 -11.36
C LEU A 37 -1.02 -7.31 -11.00
N ALA A 38 -0.39 -6.20 -10.59
CA ALA A 38 -1.12 -4.99 -10.26
C ALA A 38 -1.85 -4.43 -11.49
N THR A 39 -3.10 -4.05 -11.27
CA THR A 39 -4.00 -3.44 -12.24
C THR A 39 -4.57 -2.12 -11.68
N PRO A 40 -5.12 -1.25 -12.53
CA PRO A 40 -5.92 -0.11 -12.06
C PRO A 40 -7.00 -0.56 -11.07
N GLY A 41 -6.98 -0.02 -9.84
CA GLY A 41 -7.92 -0.42 -8.78
C GLY A 41 -7.38 -1.45 -7.80
N SER A 42 -6.19 -2.01 -8.03
CA SER A 42 -5.54 -2.95 -7.11
C SER A 42 -5.03 -2.30 -5.82
N LEU A 43 -5.06 -3.07 -4.72
CA LEU A 43 -4.26 -2.84 -3.52
C LEU A 43 -2.99 -3.70 -3.58
N PHE A 44 -1.82 -3.08 -3.64
CA PHE A 44 -0.55 -3.82 -3.56
C PHE A 44 -0.12 -4.07 -2.12
N VAL A 45 0.17 -5.31 -1.75
CA VAL A 45 0.60 -5.69 -0.40
C VAL A 45 2.11 -5.99 -0.41
N ALA A 46 2.90 -5.04 0.09
CA ALA A 46 4.35 -5.12 0.17
C ALA A 46 4.79 -6.00 1.35
N LEU A 47 4.85 -7.32 1.13
CA LEU A 47 5.34 -8.27 2.12
C LEU A 47 6.88 -8.34 2.09
N SER A 48 7.51 -8.28 3.26
CA SER A 48 8.94 -8.59 3.40
C SER A 48 9.13 -10.09 3.61
N GLY A 49 9.78 -10.76 2.66
CA GLY A 49 10.17 -12.16 2.75
C GLY A 49 11.69 -12.32 2.88
N GLU A 50 12.14 -13.55 3.15
CA GLU A 50 13.57 -13.85 3.34
C GLU A 50 14.42 -13.59 2.10
N ARG A 51 13.85 -13.78 0.90
CA ARG A 51 14.56 -13.66 -0.38
C ARG A 51 14.24 -12.37 -1.13
N VAL A 52 13.04 -11.84 -0.92
CA VAL A 52 12.48 -10.73 -1.69
C VAL A 52 11.73 -9.83 -0.73
N ASP A 53 12.01 -8.53 -0.81
CA ASP A 53 11.26 -7.50 -0.09
C ASP A 53 10.30 -6.78 -1.04
N GLY A 54 9.00 -6.99 -0.83
CA GLY A 54 7.92 -6.42 -1.64
C GLY A 54 7.93 -4.89 -1.71
N HIS A 55 8.50 -4.22 -0.70
CA HIS A 55 8.62 -2.77 -0.67
C HIS A 55 9.48 -2.21 -1.81
N ASN A 56 10.38 -3.03 -2.38
CA ASN A 56 11.20 -2.62 -3.51
C ASN A 56 10.40 -2.50 -4.83
N PHE A 57 9.16 -2.99 -4.86
CA PHE A 57 8.32 -3.02 -6.05
C PHE A 57 7.15 -2.02 -6.01
N LEU A 58 7.14 -1.11 -5.04
CA LEU A 58 6.08 -0.11 -4.89
C LEU A 58 5.95 0.80 -6.12
N ALA A 59 7.08 1.25 -6.67
CA ALA A 59 7.07 2.08 -7.88
C ALA A 59 6.49 1.34 -9.10
N ASP A 60 6.81 0.05 -9.27
CA ASP A 60 6.25 -0.76 -10.36
C ASP A 60 4.74 -0.99 -10.18
N ALA A 61 4.29 -1.26 -8.94
CA ALA A 61 2.86 -1.39 -8.65
C ALA A 61 2.08 -0.10 -8.94
N VAL A 62 2.61 1.06 -8.53
CA VAL A 62 2.00 2.38 -8.82
C VAL A 62 1.98 2.64 -10.33
N ALA A 63 3.08 2.38 -11.04
CA ALA A 63 3.16 2.58 -12.49
C ALA A 63 2.13 1.73 -13.27
N ARG A 64 1.74 0.58 -12.71
CA ARG A 64 0.71 -0.32 -13.28
C ARG A 64 -0.72 0.03 -12.87
N GLY A 65 -0.90 1.02 -11.99
CA GLY A 65 -2.22 1.53 -11.62
C GLY A 65 -2.72 1.09 -10.24
N ALA A 66 -1.89 0.48 -9.40
CA ALA A 66 -2.29 0.21 -8.01
C ALA A 66 -2.77 1.52 -7.35
N THR A 67 -3.97 1.49 -6.78
CA THR A 67 -4.60 2.66 -6.16
C THR A 67 -4.08 2.90 -4.74
N ALA A 68 -3.64 1.84 -4.07
CA ALA A 68 -3.10 1.88 -2.72
C ALA A 68 -2.02 0.81 -2.52
N ALA A 69 -1.22 0.99 -1.47
CA ALA A 69 -0.27 -0.03 -1.03
C ALA A 69 -0.33 -0.23 0.49
N LEU A 70 -0.29 -1.49 0.92
CA LEU A 70 -0.07 -1.87 2.31
C LEU A 70 1.42 -2.10 2.53
N VAL A 71 2.02 -1.29 3.40
CA VAL A 71 3.46 -1.31 3.70
C VAL A 71 3.70 -1.45 5.20
N ARG A 72 4.91 -1.87 5.55
CA ARG A 72 5.42 -1.80 6.91
C ARG A 72 5.51 -0.35 7.40
N ARG A 73 5.22 -0.13 8.69
CA ARG A 73 5.17 1.21 9.30
C ARG A 73 6.49 1.96 9.15
N GLU A 74 7.60 1.26 9.32
CA GLU A 74 8.97 1.78 9.17
C GLU A 74 9.28 2.25 7.75
N ARG A 75 8.56 1.76 6.74
CA ARG A 75 8.70 2.20 5.35
C ARG A 75 7.79 3.38 5.04
N ALA A 76 6.60 3.45 5.66
CA ALA A 76 5.59 4.48 5.40
C ALA A 76 6.12 5.93 5.54
N GLY A 77 6.93 6.22 6.55
CA GLY A 77 7.44 7.58 6.79
C GLY A 77 8.48 8.10 5.79
N THR A 78 8.98 7.23 4.90
CA THR A 78 10.04 7.56 3.92
C THR A 78 9.58 7.41 2.47
N LEU A 79 8.33 6.99 2.25
CA LEU A 79 7.80 6.70 0.93
C LEU A 79 7.29 7.98 0.25
N GLN A 80 7.96 8.36 -0.84
CA GLN A 80 7.41 9.23 -1.88
C GLN A 80 7.14 8.37 -3.11
N LEU A 81 5.88 8.32 -3.53
CA LEU A 81 5.44 7.63 -4.72
C LEU A 81 4.63 8.61 -5.54
N ASP A 82 5.15 8.98 -6.70
CA ASP A 82 4.45 9.83 -7.64
C ASP A 82 3.42 8.98 -8.38
N LYS A 83 2.16 9.40 -8.38
CA LYS A 83 1.17 8.83 -9.30
C LYS A 83 1.47 9.40 -10.70
N PRO A 84 1.61 8.56 -11.74
CA PRO A 84 1.82 9.04 -13.11
C PRO A 84 0.67 9.92 -13.59
#